data_AF-M9SAS3-F1
#
_entry.id   AF-M9SAS3-F1
#
_cell.length_a   1.000
_cell.length_b   1.000
_cell.length_c   1.000
_cell.angle_alpha   90.00
_cell.angle_beta   90.00
_cell.angle_gamma   90.00
#
_symmetry.space_group_name_H-M   'P 1'
#
loop_
_entity.id
_entity.type
_entity.pdbx_description
1 polymer ?
#
loop_
_entity_poly.entity_id
_entity_poly.type
_entity_poly.pdbx_seq_one_letter_code
_entity_poly.pdbx_strand_id
1 'polypeptide(L)'
;MEHRSKPTVESIGFSEDRLKDAYGRMDMENHPWARHASKEIESLESLCSTFIGKRIMDAGCGRGRHSLSIAKKYPSSSILGVDYSEANISSALSKKDGLSNVEFEVSDLRDYRPDRTFDIVLCLYDVIGSFPDDSDNEAIVETLASCCEIGGYLAVSVMNMELTRHLAHPSNICDVESDPKVLFDLPPGDVMHKSGDIFDPDLYLIDTTRL
;
A
#
# COMPACT_ATOMS: atom_id res chain seq x y z
N MET A 1 -7.12 21.10 37.58
CA MET A 1 -6.42 19.88 37.16
C MET A 1 -7.48 18.88 36.76
N GLU A 2 -7.86 18.86 35.48
CA GLU A 2 -8.83 17.87 34.98
C GLU A 2 -8.16 16.51 34.91
N HIS A 3 -8.76 15.55 35.60
CA HIS A 3 -8.41 14.14 35.51
C HIS A 3 -8.73 13.69 34.08
N ARG A 4 -7.74 13.69 33.18
CA ARG A 4 -7.85 12.95 31.92
C ARG A 4 -7.87 11.47 32.28
N SER A 5 -9.03 10.84 32.12
CA SER A 5 -9.19 9.40 32.17
C SER A 5 -8.15 8.75 31.26
N LYS A 6 -7.49 7.69 31.72
CA LYS A 6 -6.56 6.92 30.88
C LYS A 6 -7.34 6.38 29.68
N PRO A 7 -6.81 6.48 28.44
CA PRO A 7 -7.50 5.95 27.27
C PRO A 7 -7.74 4.44 27.44
N THR A 8 -8.96 4.01 27.17
CA THR A 8 -9.34 2.59 27.08
C THR A 8 -9.13 2.09 25.65
N VAL A 9 -8.92 0.79 25.45
CA VAL A 9 -8.73 0.19 24.11
C VAL A 9 -9.94 0.49 23.20
N GLU A 10 -11.15 0.55 23.75
CA GLU A 10 -12.39 0.97 23.06
C GLU A 10 -12.33 2.40 22.47
N SER A 11 -11.41 3.25 22.92
CA SER A 11 -11.24 4.62 22.42
C SER A 11 -10.31 4.73 21.19
N ILE A 12 -9.70 3.63 20.75
CA ILE A 12 -8.76 3.58 19.62
C ILE A 12 -9.50 3.00 18.40
N GLY A 13 -10.34 3.81 17.76
CA GLY A 13 -10.99 3.45 16.50
C GLY A 13 -10.09 3.70 15.29
N PHE A 14 -10.21 2.86 14.26
CA PHE A 14 -9.64 3.16 12.94
C PHE A 14 -10.30 4.42 12.37
N SER A 15 -9.52 5.27 11.72
CA SER A 15 -10.01 6.46 11.05
C SER A 15 -9.35 6.54 9.69
N GLU A 16 -10.13 6.33 8.64
CA GLU A 16 -9.68 6.49 7.26
C GLU A 16 -9.06 7.88 7.05
N ASP A 17 -9.69 8.94 7.56
CA ASP A 17 -9.14 10.31 7.44
C ASP A 17 -7.74 10.43 8.04
N ARG A 18 -7.47 9.75 9.16
CA ARG A 18 -6.13 9.72 9.76
C ARG A 18 -5.15 8.90 8.93
N LEU A 19 -5.59 7.81 8.33
CA LEU A 19 -4.76 7.02 7.41
C LEU A 19 -4.38 7.87 6.18
N LYS A 20 -5.36 8.56 5.58
CA LYS A 20 -5.18 9.47 4.45
C LYS A 20 -4.20 10.60 4.80
N ASP A 21 -4.37 11.24 5.95
CA ASP A 21 -3.47 12.30 6.42
C ASP A 21 -2.06 11.79 6.75
N ALA A 22 -1.93 10.58 7.31
CA ALA A 22 -0.63 9.97 7.59
C ALA A 22 0.17 9.72 6.29
N TYR A 23 -0.43 9.06 5.29
CA TYR A 23 0.23 8.84 4.00
C TYR A 23 0.43 10.14 3.20
N GLY A 24 -0.49 11.10 3.30
CA GLY A 24 -0.38 12.40 2.65
C GLY A 24 0.86 13.20 3.09
N ARG A 25 1.28 13.05 4.35
CA ARG A 25 2.42 13.76 4.94
C ARG A 25 3.79 13.15 4.64
N MET A 26 3.86 11.94 4.08
CA MET A 26 5.15 11.31 3.79
C MET A 26 5.86 12.01 2.62
N ASP A 27 7.16 12.27 2.79
CA ASP A 27 8.04 12.68 1.69
C ASP A 27 8.37 11.48 0.82
N MET A 28 7.41 11.08 -0.01
CA MET A 28 7.54 9.95 -0.92
C MET A 28 8.64 10.11 -1.96
N GLU A 29 9.15 11.33 -2.21
CA GLU A 29 10.19 11.55 -3.21
C GLU A 29 11.57 11.13 -2.70
N ASN A 30 11.85 11.41 -1.42
CA ASN A 30 13.14 11.06 -0.81
C ASN A 30 13.08 9.82 0.08
N HIS A 31 11.87 9.27 0.29
CA HIS A 31 11.63 8.13 1.17
C HIS A 31 12.54 6.94 0.80
N PRO A 32 13.25 6.32 1.76
CA PRO A 32 14.13 5.17 1.50
C PRO A 32 13.47 4.06 0.68
N TRP A 33 12.21 3.76 1.00
CA TRP A 33 11.38 2.75 0.33
C TRP A 33 11.03 3.07 -1.14
N ALA A 34 11.00 4.34 -1.53
CA ALA A 34 10.65 4.76 -2.89
C ALA A 34 11.82 4.61 -3.89
N ARG A 35 13.03 4.27 -3.41
CA ARG A 35 14.28 4.31 -4.19
C ARG A 35 14.46 3.13 -5.15
N HIS A 36 13.61 2.11 -5.08
CA HIS A 36 13.84 0.82 -5.75
C HIS A 36 12.89 0.53 -6.92
N ALA A 37 12.09 1.50 -7.36
CA ALA A 37 11.11 1.35 -8.44
C ALA A 37 11.67 0.64 -9.70
N SER A 38 12.86 0.99 -10.17
CA SER A 38 13.45 0.33 -11.35
C SER A 38 13.71 -1.15 -11.15
N LYS A 39 14.26 -1.54 -9.98
CA LYS A 39 14.52 -2.96 -9.65
C LYS A 39 13.24 -3.74 -9.38
N GLU A 40 12.25 -3.08 -8.77
CA GLU A 40 10.91 -3.64 -8.57
C GLU A 40 10.26 -3.94 -9.93
N ILE A 41 10.32 -3.00 -10.89
CA ILE A 41 9.80 -3.20 -12.25
C ILE A 41 10.51 -4.35 -12.98
N GLU A 42 11.83 -4.45 -12.86
CA GLU A 42 12.59 -5.59 -13.43
C GLU A 42 12.16 -6.94 -12.83
N SER A 43 11.91 -6.97 -11.52
CA SER A 43 11.42 -8.18 -10.84
C SER A 43 10.01 -8.54 -11.29
N LEU A 44 9.12 -7.55 -11.42
CA LEU A 44 7.75 -7.74 -11.92
C LEU A 44 7.73 -8.23 -13.37
N GLU A 45 8.60 -7.69 -14.22
CA GLU A 45 8.75 -8.15 -15.61
C GLU A 45 9.19 -9.62 -15.67
N SER A 46 10.07 -10.06 -14.75
CA SER A 46 10.49 -11.46 -14.64
C SER A 46 9.41 -12.38 -14.09
N LEU A 47 8.55 -11.91 -13.18
CA LEU A 47 7.51 -12.71 -12.54
C LEU A 47 6.24 -12.81 -13.38
N CYS A 48 5.90 -11.73 -14.09
CA CYS A 48 4.68 -11.63 -14.88
C CYS A 48 5.00 -11.92 -16.35
N SER A 49 5.31 -10.87 -17.10
CA SER A 49 5.71 -10.94 -18.49
C SER A 49 6.39 -9.63 -18.86
N THR A 50 6.94 -9.55 -20.08
CA THR A 50 7.39 -8.25 -20.59
C THR A 50 6.26 -7.23 -20.58
N PHE A 51 6.60 -6.00 -20.19
CA PHE A 51 5.64 -4.91 -20.16
C PHE A 51 5.44 -4.29 -21.55
N ILE A 52 6.30 -4.60 -22.54
CA ILE A 52 6.25 -4.04 -23.89
C ILE A 52 4.87 -4.27 -24.54
N GLY A 53 4.19 -3.18 -24.90
CA GLY A 53 2.91 -3.23 -25.61
C GLY A 53 1.72 -3.68 -24.75
N LYS A 54 1.89 -3.78 -23.44
CA LYS A 54 0.83 -4.23 -22.51
C LYS A 54 -0.05 -3.07 -22.05
N ARG A 55 -1.31 -3.39 -21.71
CA ARG A 55 -2.21 -2.57 -20.89
C ARG A 55 -1.96 -2.91 -19.43
N ILE A 56 -1.59 -1.93 -18.64
CA ILE A 56 -1.16 -2.11 -17.25
C ILE A 56 -2.04 -1.25 -16.35
N MET A 57 -2.59 -1.84 -15.29
CA MET A 57 -3.22 -1.10 -14.20
C MET A 57 -2.31 -1.11 -12.98
N ASP A 58 -2.11 0.06 -12.37
CA ASP A 58 -1.41 0.27 -11.10
C ASP A 58 -2.45 0.69 -10.07
N ALA A 59 -2.95 -0.29 -9.31
CA ALA A 59 -4.06 -0.15 -8.37
C ALA A 59 -3.53 0.25 -6.98
N GLY A 60 -3.92 1.43 -6.52
CA GLY A 60 -3.30 2.10 -5.37
C GLY A 60 -1.98 2.76 -5.77
N CYS A 61 -1.94 3.44 -6.92
CA CYS A 61 -0.69 3.93 -7.52
C CYS A 61 0.00 5.03 -6.70
N GLY A 62 -0.68 5.61 -5.70
CA GLY A 62 -0.22 6.76 -4.95
C GLY A 62 0.21 7.90 -5.87
N ARG A 63 1.42 8.42 -5.68
CA ARG A 63 1.98 9.51 -6.49
C ARG A 63 2.56 9.03 -7.84
N GLY A 64 2.20 7.84 -8.29
CA GLY A 64 2.53 7.30 -9.61
C GLY A 64 3.95 6.77 -9.78
N ARG A 65 4.62 6.34 -8.69
CA ARG A 65 6.02 5.88 -8.71
C ARG A 65 6.25 4.81 -9.79
N HIS A 66 5.49 3.72 -9.74
CA HIS A 66 5.61 2.63 -10.71
C HIS A 66 5.03 3.03 -12.05
N SER A 67 3.81 3.57 -12.07
CA SER A 67 3.14 4.06 -13.28
C SER A 67 4.03 4.90 -14.19
N LEU A 68 4.68 5.95 -13.64
CA LEU A 68 5.55 6.86 -14.40
C LEU A 68 6.84 6.18 -14.86
N SER A 69 7.46 5.35 -14.00
CA SER A 69 8.67 4.61 -14.35
C SER A 69 8.41 3.58 -15.46
N ILE A 70 7.29 2.86 -15.40
CA ILE A 70 6.85 1.92 -16.42
C ILE A 70 6.58 2.67 -17.74
N ALA A 71 5.81 3.74 -17.69
CA ALA A 71 5.47 4.54 -18.86
C ALA A 71 6.72 5.07 -19.60
N LYS A 72 7.72 5.55 -18.85
CA LYS A 72 9.00 6.00 -19.39
C LYS A 72 9.84 4.87 -19.99
N LYS A 73 9.85 3.68 -19.37
CA LYS A 73 10.64 2.52 -19.82
C LYS A 73 10.01 1.80 -21.02
N TYR A 74 8.68 1.79 -21.12
CA TYR A 74 7.94 1.09 -22.17
C TYR A 74 6.95 2.02 -22.90
N PRO A 75 7.43 2.83 -23.86
CA PRO A 75 6.58 3.80 -24.57
C PRO A 75 5.45 3.20 -25.41
N SER A 76 5.52 1.90 -25.73
CA SER A 76 4.47 1.18 -26.48
C SER A 76 3.34 0.64 -25.60
N SER A 77 3.50 0.71 -24.28
CA SER A 77 2.54 0.20 -23.29
C SER A 77 1.60 1.30 -22.86
N SER A 78 0.40 0.95 -22.40
CA SER A 78 -0.57 1.90 -21.82
C SER A 78 -0.75 1.61 -20.34
N ILE A 79 -0.70 2.64 -19.52
CA ILE A 79 -0.73 2.54 -18.06
C ILE A 79 -1.92 3.34 -17.53
N LEU A 80 -2.68 2.75 -16.60
CA LEU A 80 -3.65 3.46 -15.78
C LEU A 80 -3.26 3.34 -14.31
N GLY A 81 -2.93 4.45 -13.66
CA GLY A 81 -2.81 4.52 -12.21
C GLY A 81 -4.14 4.91 -11.56
N VAL A 82 -4.56 4.17 -10.54
CA VAL A 82 -5.80 4.45 -9.79
C VAL A 82 -5.46 4.59 -8.31
N ASP A 83 -5.94 5.65 -7.67
CA ASP A 83 -5.76 5.89 -6.23
C ASP A 83 -6.96 6.70 -5.70
N TYR A 84 -7.41 6.43 -4.48
CA TYR A 84 -8.57 7.15 -3.93
C TYR A 84 -8.22 8.60 -3.54
N SER A 85 -6.92 8.93 -3.40
CA SER A 85 -6.48 10.24 -2.93
C SER A 85 -6.29 11.23 -4.08
N GLU A 86 -7.15 12.25 -4.14
CA GLU A 86 -7.03 13.36 -5.09
C GLU A 86 -5.66 14.05 -5.04
N ALA A 87 -5.07 14.17 -3.84
CA ALA A 87 -3.76 14.78 -3.67
C ALA A 87 -2.63 13.94 -4.29
N ASN A 88 -2.72 12.61 -4.16
CA ASN A 88 -1.77 11.68 -4.77
C ASN A 88 -1.85 11.75 -6.30
N ILE A 89 -3.06 11.67 -6.85
CA ILE A 89 -3.30 11.74 -8.29
C ILE A 89 -2.88 13.10 -8.86
N SER A 90 -3.16 14.20 -8.16
CA SER A 90 -2.68 15.54 -8.56
C SER A 90 -1.15 15.60 -8.61
N SER A 91 -0.46 15.00 -7.64
CA SER A 91 1.00 14.90 -7.66
C SER A 91 1.50 14.06 -8.85
N ALA A 92 0.89 12.90 -9.10
CA ALA A 92 1.25 12.02 -10.21
C ALA A 92 1.08 12.73 -11.57
N LEU A 93 -0.04 13.44 -11.76
CA LEU A 93 -0.32 14.22 -12.96
C LEU A 93 0.73 15.32 -13.20
N SER A 94 1.17 16.01 -12.15
CA SER A 94 2.22 17.05 -12.26
C SER A 94 3.59 16.48 -12.71
N LYS A 95 3.82 15.19 -12.51
CA LYS A 95 5.09 14.48 -12.80
C LYS A 95 5.08 13.72 -14.13
N LYS A 96 3.92 13.61 -14.77
CA LYS A 96 3.72 12.90 -16.05
C LYS A 96 4.47 13.54 -17.23
N ASP A 97 4.92 14.79 -17.11
CA ASP A 97 5.40 15.66 -18.21
C ASP A 97 6.07 14.91 -19.39
N GLY A 98 5.48 15.07 -20.58
CA GLY A 98 5.93 14.44 -21.83
C GLY A 98 5.53 12.98 -22.05
N LEU A 99 4.94 12.29 -21.07
CA LEU A 99 4.47 10.90 -21.23
C LEU A 99 3.02 10.88 -21.71
N SER A 100 2.76 10.37 -22.92
CA SER A 100 1.40 10.25 -23.47
C SER A 100 0.71 8.93 -23.12
N ASN A 101 1.44 7.96 -22.58
CA ASN A 101 1.03 6.57 -22.45
C ASN A 101 0.65 6.15 -21.02
N VAL A 102 0.47 7.11 -20.12
CA VAL A 102 0.01 6.90 -18.74
C VAL A 102 -1.15 7.83 -18.40
N GLU A 103 -2.18 7.30 -17.76
CA GLU A 103 -3.34 8.04 -17.27
C GLU A 103 -3.47 7.83 -15.75
N PHE A 104 -4.15 8.75 -15.08
CA PHE A 104 -4.41 8.67 -13.64
C PHE A 104 -5.87 8.97 -13.36
N GLU A 105 -6.47 8.20 -12.45
CA GLU A 105 -7.88 8.32 -12.06
C GLU A 105 -8.02 8.33 -10.53
N VAL A 106 -8.88 9.22 -10.02
CA VAL A 106 -9.28 9.22 -8.62
C VAL A 106 -10.46 8.27 -8.46
N SER A 107 -10.25 7.12 -7.83
CA SER A 107 -11.33 6.17 -7.53
C SER A 107 -11.01 5.30 -6.32
N ASP A 108 -12.05 4.83 -5.63
CA ASP A 108 -11.94 3.80 -4.59
C ASP A 108 -11.93 2.41 -5.23
N LEU A 109 -10.95 1.58 -4.90
CA LEU A 109 -10.82 0.24 -5.48
C LEU A 109 -11.90 -0.74 -4.97
N ARG A 110 -12.59 -0.43 -3.87
CA ARG A 110 -13.67 -1.28 -3.34
C ARG A 110 -14.86 -1.39 -4.30
N ASP A 111 -15.13 -0.34 -5.07
CA ASP A 111 -16.25 -0.26 -6.01
C ASP A 111 -15.85 0.14 -7.45
N TYR A 112 -14.56 0.31 -7.74
CA TYR A 112 -14.08 0.66 -9.07
C TYR A 112 -14.40 -0.41 -10.13
N ARG A 113 -15.05 -0.01 -11.23
CA ARG A 113 -15.42 -0.90 -12.34
C ARG A 113 -15.16 -0.21 -13.69
N PRO A 114 -13.94 -0.32 -14.25
CA PRO A 114 -13.63 0.27 -15.56
C PRO A 114 -14.27 -0.53 -16.70
N ASP A 115 -14.59 0.14 -17.81
CA ASP A 115 -15.10 -0.49 -19.04
C ASP A 115 -14.02 -1.27 -19.85
N ARG A 116 -12.88 -1.55 -19.23
CA ARG A 116 -11.72 -2.19 -19.86
C ARG A 116 -10.96 -3.05 -18.88
N THR A 117 -10.33 -4.09 -19.42
CA THR A 117 -9.44 -5.03 -18.73
C THR A 117 -7.98 -4.78 -19.11
N PHE A 118 -7.07 -5.32 -18.29
CA PHE A 118 -5.63 -5.08 -18.38
C PHE A 118 -4.87 -6.40 -18.46
N ASP A 119 -3.78 -6.41 -19.23
CA ASP A 119 -2.95 -7.60 -19.39
C ASP A 119 -2.12 -7.85 -18.12
N ILE A 120 -1.82 -6.79 -17.36
CA ILE A 120 -1.11 -6.83 -16.08
C ILE A 120 -1.80 -5.87 -15.11
N VAL A 121 -2.18 -6.37 -13.94
CA VAL A 121 -2.69 -5.57 -12.82
C VAL A 121 -1.68 -5.65 -11.68
N LEU A 122 -1.23 -4.49 -11.21
CA LEU A 122 -0.32 -4.35 -10.08
C LEU A 122 -1.13 -3.82 -8.89
N CYS A 123 -0.97 -4.43 -7.73
CA CYS A 123 -1.49 -3.92 -6.47
C CYS A 123 -0.38 -4.08 -5.42
N LEU A 124 0.44 -3.05 -5.32
CA LEU A 124 1.69 -3.09 -4.58
C LEU A 124 1.60 -2.19 -3.36
N TYR A 125 2.19 -2.65 -2.27
CA TYR A 125 2.39 -1.95 -1.01
C TYR A 125 1.12 -1.55 -0.27
N ASP A 126 0.74 -2.37 0.72
CA ASP A 126 -0.26 -2.12 1.76
C ASP A 126 -1.64 -1.65 1.28
N VAL A 127 -1.95 -1.70 -0.02
CA VAL A 127 -3.29 -1.40 -0.56
C VAL A 127 -4.29 -2.41 0.00
N ILE A 128 -3.98 -3.70 -0.13
CA ILE A 128 -4.67 -4.77 0.60
C ILE A 128 -4.05 -4.82 2.00
N GLY A 129 -4.88 -4.66 3.02
CA GLY A 129 -4.49 -4.52 4.42
C GLY A 129 -4.55 -3.09 4.96
N SER A 130 -4.83 -2.08 4.11
CA SER A 130 -5.06 -0.70 4.55
C SER A 130 -6.35 -0.53 5.35
N PHE A 131 -7.33 -1.41 5.13
CA PHE A 131 -8.64 -1.37 5.77
C PHE A 131 -8.73 -2.46 6.84
N PRO A 132 -9.33 -2.17 8.00
CA PRO A 132 -9.44 -3.12 9.10
C PRO A 132 -10.52 -4.18 8.88
N ASP A 133 -11.44 -3.97 7.94
CA ASP A 133 -12.51 -4.89 7.61
C ASP A 133 -12.08 -5.80 6.45
N ASP A 134 -12.24 -7.11 6.62
CA ASP A 134 -11.92 -8.08 5.59
C ASP A 134 -12.78 -7.90 4.34
N SER A 135 -14.04 -7.47 4.47
CA SER A 135 -14.94 -7.26 3.34
C SER A 135 -14.48 -6.14 2.40
N ASP A 136 -13.85 -5.08 2.95
CA ASP A 136 -13.22 -4.02 2.16
C ASP A 136 -12.04 -4.57 1.35
N ASN A 137 -11.20 -5.42 1.97
CA ASN A 137 -10.06 -6.04 1.32
C ASN A 137 -10.47 -7.08 0.28
N GLU A 138 -11.52 -7.86 0.55
CA GLU A 138 -12.14 -8.79 -0.40
C GLU A 138 -12.67 -8.03 -1.62
N ALA A 139 -13.38 -6.92 -1.42
CA ALA A 139 -13.88 -6.09 -2.52
C ALA A 139 -12.75 -5.55 -3.41
N ILE A 140 -11.61 -5.15 -2.82
CA ILE A 140 -10.41 -4.77 -3.59
C ILE A 140 -9.92 -5.95 -4.43
N VAL A 141 -9.76 -7.14 -3.82
CA VAL A 141 -9.30 -8.34 -4.54
C VAL A 141 -10.24 -8.70 -5.70
N GLU A 142 -11.56 -8.61 -5.49
CA GLU A 142 -12.56 -8.84 -6.53
C GLU A 142 -12.42 -7.84 -7.68
N THR A 143 -12.25 -6.55 -7.37
CA THR A 143 -11.99 -5.51 -8.37
C THR A 143 -10.74 -5.85 -9.19
N LEU A 144 -9.62 -6.14 -8.53
CA LEU A 144 -8.35 -6.46 -9.19
C LEU A 144 -8.49 -7.67 -10.13
N ALA A 145 -9.18 -8.72 -9.66
CA ALA A 145 -9.45 -9.91 -10.46
C ALA A 145 -10.33 -9.59 -11.68
N SER A 146 -11.36 -8.76 -11.51
CA SER A 146 -12.27 -8.37 -12.60
C SER A 146 -11.59 -7.47 -13.65
N CYS A 147 -10.62 -6.65 -13.24
CA CYS A 147 -9.83 -5.80 -14.12
C CYS A 147 -8.76 -6.60 -14.89
N CYS A 148 -8.38 -7.78 -14.41
CA CYS A 148 -7.34 -8.60 -15.04
C CYS A 148 -7.91 -9.40 -16.20
N GLU A 149 -7.26 -9.35 -17.37
CA GLU A 149 -7.60 -10.19 -18.51
C GLU A 149 -7.45 -11.68 -18.17
N ILE A 150 -8.27 -12.51 -18.80
CA ILE A 150 -8.08 -13.97 -18.74
C ILE A 150 -6.74 -14.32 -19.40
N GLY A 151 -5.85 -14.94 -18.64
CA GLY A 151 -4.48 -15.23 -19.06
C GLY A 151 -3.50 -14.06 -18.85
N GLY A 152 -3.96 -12.95 -18.25
CA GLY A 152 -3.14 -11.86 -17.75
C GLY A 152 -2.47 -12.19 -16.42
N TYR A 153 -1.78 -11.19 -15.87
CA TYR A 153 -1.06 -11.31 -14.59
C TYR A 153 -1.62 -10.33 -13.56
N LEU A 154 -1.88 -10.84 -12.35
CA LEU A 154 -2.17 -10.03 -11.18
C LEU A 154 -1.01 -10.17 -10.20
N ALA A 155 -0.27 -9.07 -9.97
CA ALA A 155 0.84 -9.02 -9.03
C ALA A 155 0.42 -8.25 -7.78
N VAL A 156 0.43 -8.94 -6.63
CA VAL A 156 -0.01 -8.40 -5.35
C VAL A 156 1.12 -8.51 -4.33
N SER A 157 1.28 -7.49 -3.49
CA SER A 157 2.10 -7.59 -2.29
C SER A 157 1.26 -7.25 -1.05
N VAL A 158 1.42 -8.05 0.00
CA VAL A 158 0.79 -7.85 1.31
C VAL A 158 1.83 -8.00 2.41
N MET A 159 1.55 -7.43 3.58
CA MET A 159 2.32 -7.74 4.79
C MET A 159 2.14 -9.22 5.15
N ASN A 160 3.26 -9.90 5.44
CA ASN A 160 3.24 -11.32 5.78
C ASN A 160 3.31 -11.50 7.30
N MET A 161 2.17 -11.82 7.93
CA MET A 161 2.07 -12.04 9.37
C MET A 161 2.94 -13.21 9.88
N GLU A 162 3.16 -14.25 9.07
CA GLU A 162 4.04 -15.36 9.43
C GLU A 162 5.49 -14.89 9.58
N LEU A 163 5.96 -14.08 8.62
CA LEU A 163 7.28 -13.47 8.68
C LEU A 163 7.39 -12.47 9.84
N THR A 164 6.40 -11.59 10.01
CA THR A 164 6.35 -10.62 11.12
C THR A 164 6.43 -11.35 12.46
N ARG A 165 5.67 -12.44 12.64
CA ARG A 165 5.72 -13.25 13.87
C ARG A 165 7.05 -13.97 14.07
N HIS A 166 7.67 -14.44 12.99
CA HIS A 166 8.98 -15.09 13.06
C HIS A 166 10.08 -14.13 13.55
N LEU A 167 10.01 -12.86 13.12
CA LEU A 167 10.99 -11.84 13.48
C LEU A 167 10.73 -11.24 14.87
N ALA A 168 9.48 -11.24 15.34
CA ALA A 168 9.06 -10.55 16.55
C ALA A 168 9.84 -10.98 17.81
N HIS A 169 10.16 -10.00 18.66
CA HIS A 169 10.60 -10.31 20.02
C HIS A 169 9.47 -11.06 20.75
N PRO A 170 9.76 -12.17 21.49
CA PRO A 170 8.73 -12.90 22.21
C PRO A 170 7.94 -12.04 23.22
N SER A 171 8.57 -10.99 23.77
CA SER A 171 7.92 -10.01 24.65
C SER A 171 6.93 -9.09 23.92
N ASN A 172 7.02 -9.00 22.60
CA ASN A 172 6.20 -8.15 21.74
C ASN A 172 5.05 -8.94 21.09
N ILE A 173 4.79 -10.16 21.57
CA ILE A 173 3.62 -10.97 21.18
C ILE A 173 2.77 -11.16 22.44
N CYS A 174 1.64 -10.46 22.52
CA CYS A 174 0.81 -10.49 23.71
C CYS A 174 -0.66 -10.21 23.39
N ASP A 175 -1.52 -10.43 24.38
CA ASP A 175 -2.92 -10.00 24.36
C ASP A 175 -2.97 -8.58 24.93
N VAL A 176 -3.21 -7.59 24.06
CA VAL A 176 -3.22 -6.17 24.43
C VAL A 176 -4.43 -5.81 25.28
N GLU A 177 -5.54 -6.55 25.19
CA GLU A 177 -6.70 -6.34 26.04
C GLU A 177 -6.39 -6.76 27.49
N SER A 178 -5.61 -7.82 27.67
CA SER A 178 -5.20 -8.33 28.97
C SER A 178 -4.11 -7.48 29.65
N ASP A 179 -3.19 -6.87 28.89
CA ASP A 179 -2.17 -5.96 29.40
C ASP A 179 -1.93 -4.75 28.48
N PRO A 180 -2.78 -3.70 28.56
CA PRO A 180 -2.65 -2.52 27.71
C PRO A 180 -1.35 -1.71 27.90
N LYS A 181 -0.57 -1.99 28.96
CA LYS A 181 0.68 -1.25 29.25
C LYS A 181 1.75 -1.49 28.20
N VAL A 182 1.76 -2.67 27.60
CA VAL A 182 2.69 -3.06 26.53
C VAL A 182 2.68 -2.07 25.37
N LEU A 183 1.51 -1.47 25.06
CA LEU A 183 1.39 -0.45 24.02
C LEU A 183 2.13 0.85 24.38
N PHE A 184 2.15 1.21 25.66
CA PHE A 184 2.83 2.41 26.16
C PHE A 184 4.33 2.20 26.39
N ASP A 185 4.76 0.95 26.55
CA ASP A 185 6.16 0.58 26.73
C ASP A 185 6.89 0.45 25.38
N LEU A 186 6.16 0.33 24.27
CA LEU A 186 6.75 0.39 22.93
C LEU A 186 7.39 1.76 22.69
N PRO A 187 8.68 1.81 22.30
CA PRO A 187 9.33 3.06 21.97
C PRO A 187 8.65 3.68 20.74
N PRO A 188 8.54 5.02 20.67
CA PRO A 188 8.10 5.68 19.45
C PRO A 188 9.10 5.39 18.32
N GLY A 189 8.62 4.76 17.25
CA GLY A 189 9.44 4.47 16.08
C GLY A 189 9.41 5.60 15.05
N ASP A 190 10.57 5.93 14.48
CA ASP A 190 10.69 6.71 13.24
C ASP A 190 11.24 5.87 12.07
N VAL A 191 11.18 4.54 12.21
CA VAL A 191 11.76 3.55 11.30
C VAL A 191 11.23 3.68 9.89
N MET A 192 9.91 3.89 9.73
CA MET A 192 9.31 4.10 8.43
C MET A 192 9.97 5.30 7.72
N HIS A 193 10.16 6.42 8.42
CA HIS A 193 10.78 7.62 7.87
C HIS A 193 12.29 7.46 7.60
N LYS A 194 13.02 6.75 8.47
CA LYS A 194 14.49 6.63 8.40
C LYS A 194 14.99 5.51 7.49
N SER A 195 14.46 4.30 7.66
CA SER A 195 14.92 3.10 6.94
C SER A 195 13.85 2.54 6.00
N GLY A 196 12.57 2.72 6.33
CA GLY A 196 11.45 2.04 5.68
C GLY A 196 11.29 0.58 6.12
N ASP A 197 12.11 0.09 7.05
CA ASP A 197 12.05 -1.29 7.53
C ASP A 197 11.05 -1.43 8.68
N ILE A 198 9.77 -1.59 8.33
CA ILE A 198 8.69 -1.73 9.30
C ILE A 198 8.72 -3.07 10.07
N PHE A 199 9.69 -3.95 9.79
CA PHE A 199 9.84 -5.26 10.43
C PHE A 199 10.94 -5.28 11.50
N ASP A 200 11.40 -4.12 11.97
CA ASP A 200 12.27 -4.01 13.15
C ASP A 200 11.54 -4.52 14.41
N PRO A 201 11.96 -5.67 14.99
CA PRO A 201 11.24 -6.31 16.08
C PRO A 201 11.21 -5.50 17.37
N ASP A 202 12.05 -4.46 17.51
CA ASP A 202 12.03 -3.56 18.66
C ASP A 202 10.88 -2.53 18.60
N LEU A 203 10.24 -2.38 17.44
CA LEU A 203 9.35 -1.23 17.14
C LEU A 203 7.90 -1.61 16.81
N TYR A 204 7.55 -2.90 16.82
CA TYR A 204 6.17 -3.35 16.65
C TYR A 204 5.77 -4.39 17.69
N LEU A 205 4.46 -4.57 17.81
CA LEU A 205 3.82 -5.55 18.67
C LEU A 205 2.74 -6.30 17.90
N ILE A 206 2.61 -7.59 18.19
CA ILE A 206 1.59 -8.46 17.63
C ILE A 206 0.54 -8.70 18.71
N ASP A 207 -0.66 -8.18 18.45
CA ASP A 207 -1.82 -8.40 19.31
C ASP A 207 -2.47 -9.75 18.97
N THR A 208 -2.43 -10.67 19.93
CA THR A 208 -2.96 -12.03 19.77
C THR A 208 -4.48 -12.12 19.87
N THR A 209 -5.17 -11.06 20.29
CA THR A 209 -6.64 -11.04 20.36
C THR A 209 -7.31 -11.02 18.99
N ARG A 210 -6.58 -10.61 17.95
CA ARG A 210 -7.07 -10.46 16.58
C ARG A 210 -6.45 -11.46 15.59
N LEU A 211 -5.86 -12.54 16.09
CA LEU A 211 -5.27 -13.63 15.31
C LEU A 211 -6.18 -14.86 15.22
#